data_AF-A0A2I0IQ34-F1
#
_entry.id   AF-A0A2I0IQ34-F1
#
_cell.length_a   1.000
_cell.length_b   1.000
_cell.length_c   1.000
_cell.angle_alpha   90.00
_cell.angle_beta   90.00
_cell.angle_gamma   90.00
#
_symmetry.space_group_name_H-M   'P 1'
#
loop_
_entity.id
_entity.type
_entity.pdbx_description
1 polymer ?
#
loop_
_entity_poly.entity_id
_entity_poly.type
_entity_poly.pdbx_seq_one_letter_code
_entity_poly.pdbx_strand_id
1 'polypeptide(L)'
;MALAAIATRCCSASASSSSSSSLIIFSPLSRRIISGISTRRPHPTQRRMVASASSVSSSHGEGIQEPAKQERITAPFGSWKSPITADVVSGASKRLGGISVAGDGRLLWVESRPAEAGRAVLVKEPEKPGVEPIDIIPKEYAVRTTCQEYGGGAFSSSGDTVIFSNYKDQRLYKQSIGSRDSSPVPITPDYGGPLVCYADGVSDIRFSRYITVREDRRKDSLNPTTEIVAIGLNDNDSQEPKVLVGGSDFYAYPRMDAKGERIAWIEWSHPNMPWDRSELWVGYISESGDVYKRTCVAGSDPNLVESATEPKWSPRGELFFITDRQNGFWNLYKWIESENKVVPVYLLNAEFARPLWIFGMNSYEFIKSDDHKNLIACSYRQNGRSHIGILDYSQSSMSLLEALGNHFLYIEGASAVLPSSVAKVTLDCEKLKVVDFSVVWSSSPDVLKYKPYFSIPELIEFPTKVPGQNAYAYFYPPSNPIYQAPDGEKPPLLLKSHVQQEVPQLRHVEC
;
A
#
# COMPACT_ATOMS: atom_id res chain seq x y z
N MET A 1 4.78 2.10 13.31
CA MET A 1 4.62 0.95 12.39
C MET A 1 4.10 1.45 11.05
N ALA A 2 4.74 1.07 9.95
CA ALA A 2 4.35 1.45 8.59
C ALA A 2 3.81 0.22 7.85
N LEU A 3 2.65 0.37 7.21
CA LEU A 3 1.99 -0.61 6.31
C LEU A 3 2.05 -0.12 4.85
N ALA A 4 2.89 -0.63 3.96
CA ALA A 4 3.15 0.07 2.68
C ALA A 4 2.32 -0.37 1.46
N ALA A 5 1.63 -1.51 1.50
CA ALA A 5 0.81 -1.97 0.38
C ALA A 5 -0.27 -3.00 0.76
N ILE A 6 -1.43 -2.96 0.09
CA ILE A 6 -2.47 -4.00 0.09
C ILE A 6 -2.65 -4.55 -1.34
N ALA A 7 -2.63 -5.88 -1.53
CA ALA A 7 -2.94 -6.52 -2.82
C ALA A 7 -3.92 -7.69 -2.66
N THR A 8 -4.78 -7.93 -3.66
CA THR A 8 -5.85 -8.96 -3.60
C THR A 8 -5.90 -9.85 -4.84
N ARG A 9 -6.37 -11.10 -4.72
CA ARG A 9 -6.93 -11.89 -5.83
C ARG A 9 -8.10 -12.78 -5.37
N CYS A 10 -9.01 -13.09 -6.29
CA CYS A 10 -9.98 -14.19 -6.17
C CYS A 10 -9.66 -15.36 -7.11
N CYS A 11 -9.80 -16.59 -6.61
CA CYS A 11 -9.88 -17.78 -7.45
C CYS A 11 -11.20 -17.79 -8.23
N SER A 12 -11.16 -17.85 -9.55
CA SER A 12 -12.31 -18.24 -10.37
C SER A 12 -12.23 -19.73 -10.66
N ALA A 13 -13.07 -20.54 -10.03
CA ALA A 13 -13.34 -21.89 -10.52
C ALA A 13 -14.15 -21.76 -11.81
N SER A 14 -13.56 -22.15 -12.93
CA SER A 14 -14.27 -22.32 -14.20
C SER A 14 -15.21 -23.51 -14.09
N ALA A 15 -16.52 -23.27 -14.07
CA ALA A 15 -17.52 -24.30 -14.33
C ALA A 15 -18.38 -23.87 -15.51
N SER A 16 -18.19 -24.59 -16.62
CA SER A 16 -19.04 -24.60 -17.79
C SER A 16 -20.39 -25.25 -17.46
N SER A 17 -21.52 -24.59 -17.77
CA SER A 17 -22.56 -25.11 -18.70
C SER A 17 -23.92 -24.39 -18.59
N SER A 18 -24.44 -24.07 -19.78
CA SER A 18 -25.85 -24.04 -20.24
C SER A 18 -26.98 -23.31 -19.47
N SER A 19 -27.45 -22.25 -20.13
CA SER A 19 -28.81 -21.68 -20.27
C SER A 19 -30.04 -22.47 -19.76
N SER A 20 -30.97 -21.77 -19.11
CA SER A 20 -32.34 -21.53 -19.62
C SER A 20 -33.18 -20.59 -18.73
N SER A 21 -33.94 -19.70 -19.37
CA SER A 21 -34.88 -18.68 -18.86
C SER A 21 -36.09 -19.34 -18.14
N SER A 22 -36.79 -18.73 -17.17
CA SER A 22 -37.80 -17.68 -17.41
C SER A 22 -38.48 -17.19 -16.10
N LEU A 23 -38.70 -15.87 -16.04
CA LEU A 23 -39.90 -15.11 -15.58
C LEU A 23 -40.62 -15.46 -14.28
N ILE A 24 -40.61 -14.53 -13.31
CA ILE A 24 -41.80 -14.18 -12.50
C ILE A 24 -41.89 -12.65 -12.34
N ILE A 25 -43.08 -12.13 -12.66
CA ILE A 25 -43.56 -10.75 -12.61
C ILE A 25 -44.09 -10.45 -11.20
N PHE A 26 -43.82 -9.28 -10.62
CA PHE A 26 -44.81 -8.58 -9.77
C PHE A 26 -44.60 -7.06 -9.78
N SER A 27 -45.69 -6.34 -10.06
CA SER A 27 -45.87 -4.89 -10.06
C SER A 27 -46.39 -4.37 -8.69
N PRO A 28 -46.38 -3.05 -8.43
CA PRO A 28 -46.28 -2.47 -7.10
C PRO A 28 -47.62 -2.03 -6.50
N LEU A 29 -47.68 -1.91 -5.18
CA LEU A 29 -48.74 -1.19 -4.48
C LEU A 29 -48.17 -0.18 -3.48
N SER A 30 -48.53 1.08 -3.73
CA SER A 30 -48.36 2.23 -2.86
C SER A 30 -49.29 2.15 -1.64
N ARG A 31 -48.89 2.76 -0.51
CA ARG A 31 -49.69 3.76 0.22
C ARG A 31 -48.90 4.43 1.35
N ARG A 32 -48.90 5.76 1.32
CA ARG A 32 -48.56 6.69 2.41
C ARG A 32 -49.61 6.64 3.52
N ILE A 33 -49.21 6.74 4.79
CA ILE A 33 -49.96 7.45 5.85
C ILE A 33 -48.95 8.13 6.81
N ILE A 34 -49.32 9.33 7.26
CA ILE A 34 -48.61 10.31 8.09
C ILE A 34 -49.04 10.19 9.57
N SER A 35 -48.10 10.45 10.50
CA SER A 35 -48.21 11.07 11.85
C SER A 35 -47.10 10.46 12.73
N GLY A 36 -46.26 11.15 13.51
CA GLY A 36 -46.42 12.40 14.25
C GLY A 36 -46.69 12.07 15.72
N ILE A 37 -45.66 12.08 16.58
CA ILE A 37 -45.64 12.53 18.00
C ILE A 37 -44.37 12.05 18.76
N SER A 38 -43.57 13.04 19.16
CA SER A 38 -42.81 13.30 20.40
C SER A 38 -42.53 12.23 21.48
N THR A 39 -41.26 12.22 21.90
CA THR A 39 -40.66 12.07 23.26
C THR A 39 -40.98 10.85 24.14
N ARG A 40 -39.94 10.06 24.45
CA ARG A 40 -39.35 9.89 25.80
C ARG A 40 -38.23 8.82 25.80
N ARG A 41 -37.11 9.13 26.47
CA ARG A 41 -36.05 8.18 26.85
C ARG A 41 -36.58 7.16 27.87
N PRO A 42 -36.03 5.95 27.87
CA PRO A 42 -35.68 5.32 29.14
C PRO A 42 -34.27 4.71 29.14
N HIS A 43 -33.51 5.00 30.20
CA HIS A 43 -32.43 4.13 30.68
C HIS A 43 -33.01 2.83 31.23
N PRO A 44 -32.24 1.73 31.18
CA PRO A 44 -32.24 0.81 32.29
C PRO A 44 -30.82 0.50 32.76
N THR A 45 -30.57 0.85 34.01
CA THR A 45 -29.58 0.25 34.90
C THR A 45 -29.98 -1.20 35.19
N GLN A 46 -29.08 -2.17 34.98
CA GLN A 46 -29.18 -3.49 35.61
C GLN A 46 -27.89 -3.84 36.35
N ARG A 47 -28.04 -3.89 37.68
CA ARG A 47 -27.12 -4.49 38.65
C ARG A 47 -27.01 -5.99 38.36
N ARG A 48 -25.79 -6.50 38.25
CA ARG A 48 -25.52 -7.94 38.16
C ARG A 48 -25.36 -8.49 39.59
N MET A 49 -26.26 -9.39 39.97
CA MET A 49 -26.17 -10.16 41.22
C MET A 49 -25.03 -11.18 41.12
N VAL A 50 -24.30 -11.30 42.22
CA VAL A 50 -23.24 -12.29 42.45
C VAL A 50 -23.92 -13.58 42.92
N ALA A 51 -23.71 -14.67 42.17
CA ALA A 51 -24.08 -16.02 42.60
C ALA A 51 -22.84 -16.72 43.17
N SER A 52 -22.88 -16.98 44.47
CA SER A 52 -21.99 -17.86 45.22
C SER A 52 -22.29 -19.31 44.90
N ALA A 53 -21.31 -20.07 44.42
CA ALA A 53 -21.35 -21.53 44.36
C ALA A 53 -20.18 -22.11 45.14
N SER A 54 -20.52 -23.08 45.97
CA SER A 54 -19.73 -23.72 47.02
C SER A 54 -18.72 -24.75 46.51
N SER A 55 -17.67 -24.86 47.34
CA SER A 55 -16.59 -25.86 47.42
C SER A 55 -16.86 -27.26 46.87
N VAL A 56 -15.93 -27.73 46.04
CA VAL A 56 -15.57 -29.15 45.92
C VAL A 56 -14.04 -29.26 45.99
N SER A 57 -13.58 -30.04 46.97
CA SER A 57 -12.19 -30.40 47.17
C SER A 57 -11.78 -31.54 46.25
N SER A 58 -10.71 -31.37 45.48
CA SER A 58 -9.86 -32.48 45.07
C SER A 58 -8.42 -31.99 44.91
N SER A 59 -7.55 -32.56 45.74
CA SER A 59 -6.12 -32.53 45.63
C SER A 59 -5.68 -33.19 44.31
N HIS A 60 -4.75 -32.55 43.59
CA HIS A 60 -3.54 -33.13 43.01
C HIS A 60 -2.73 -31.95 42.45
N GLY A 61 -1.50 -31.83 42.93
CA GLY A 61 -0.64 -30.69 42.64
C GLY A 61 -0.05 -30.77 41.23
N GLU A 62 0.02 -29.60 40.60
CA GLU A 62 1.11 -29.20 39.73
C GLU A 62 1.22 -27.69 39.89
N GLY A 63 2.15 -27.26 40.74
CA GLY A 63 2.48 -25.86 40.89
C GLY A 63 3.03 -25.37 39.55
N ILE A 64 2.31 -24.45 38.91
CA ILE A 64 2.87 -23.60 37.87
C ILE A 64 3.96 -22.78 38.58
N GLN A 65 5.21 -23.22 38.46
CA GLN A 65 6.36 -22.42 38.86
C GLN A 65 6.33 -21.13 38.04
N GLU A 66 6.15 -20.00 38.71
CA GLU A 66 6.63 -18.72 38.16
C GLU A 66 8.10 -18.93 37.75
N PRO A 67 8.51 -18.52 36.54
CA PRO A 67 9.90 -18.62 36.16
C PRO A 67 10.72 -17.83 37.17
N ALA A 68 11.69 -18.52 37.80
CA ALA A 68 12.58 -17.93 38.77
C ALA A 68 13.12 -16.59 38.23
N LYS A 69 12.90 -15.50 38.97
CA LYS A 69 13.48 -14.18 38.67
C LYS A 69 15.00 -14.34 38.64
N GLN A 70 15.56 -14.47 37.46
CA GLN A 70 16.98 -14.43 37.25
C GLN A 70 17.47 -13.04 37.71
N GLU A 71 18.38 -13.01 38.69
CA GLU A 71 18.94 -11.74 39.18
C GLU A 71 19.64 -11.02 38.02
N ARG A 72 19.18 -9.80 37.71
CA ARG A 72 19.78 -8.99 36.66
C ARG A 72 21.09 -8.38 37.15
N ILE A 73 22.06 -8.30 36.25
CA ILE A 73 23.36 -7.70 36.51
C ILE A 73 23.21 -6.18 36.53
N THR A 74 23.60 -5.54 37.64
CA THR A 74 23.61 -4.08 37.73
C THR A 74 24.84 -3.51 37.03
N ALA A 75 24.63 -2.64 36.04
CA ALA A 75 25.70 -1.97 35.30
C ALA A 75 25.24 -0.60 34.75
N PRO A 76 26.14 0.39 34.58
CA PRO A 76 25.79 1.71 34.06
C PRO A 76 25.08 1.68 32.70
N PHE A 77 24.28 2.69 32.39
CA PHE A 77 23.64 2.78 31.08
C PHE A 77 24.69 2.88 29.96
N GLY A 78 24.40 2.22 28.83
CA GLY A 78 25.30 2.19 27.67
C GLY A 78 26.43 1.16 27.75
N SER A 79 26.70 0.56 28.92
CA SER A 79 27.72 -0.49 29.07
C SER A 79 27.16 -1.92 29.09
N TRP A 80 25.85 -2.09 28.90
CA TRP A 80 25.20 -3.39 28.91
C TRP A 80 25.63 -4.21 27.69
N LYS A 81 26.07 -5.45 27.91
CA LYS A 81 26.38 -6.35 26.80
C LYS A 81 25.10 -6.68 26.04
N SER A 82 25.15 -6.54 24.72
CA SER A 82 24.06 -6.86 23.81
C SER A 82 24.54 -7.85 22.74
N PRO A 83 23.74 -8.89 22.42
CA PRO A 83 24.04 -9.79 21.32
C PRO A 83 23.71 -9.17 19.94
N ILE A 84 23.07 -7.99 19.92
CA ILE A 84 22.80 -7.22 18.69
C ILE A 84 24.06 -6.39 18.36
N THR A 85 24.90 -6.90 17.47
CA THR A 85 26.15 -6.23 17.04
C THR A 85 25.89 -5.26 15.89
N ALA A 86 26.90 -4.43 15.55
CA ALA A 86 26.85 -3.59 14.36
C ALA A 86 26.59 -4.43 13.10
N ASP A 87 27.23 -5.60 12.96
CA ASP A 87 27.02 -6.51 11.83
C ASP A 87 25.60 -7.08 11.74
N VAL A 88 24.91 -7.24 12.88
CA VAL A 88 23.49 -7.63 12.88
C VAL A 88 22.61 -6.50 12.36
N VAL A 89 22.93 -5.25 12.67
CA VAL A 89 22.17 -4.06 12.26
C VAL A 89 22.47 -3.65 10.82
N SER A 90 23.75 -3.67 10.43
CA SER A 90 24.20 -3.44 9.05
C SER A 90 24.00 -4.66 8.16
N GLY A 91 23.71 -5.81 8.77
CA GLY A 91 23.32 -7.04 8.10
C GLY A 91 22.25 -6.74 7.06
N ALA A 92 22.39 -7.42 5.92
CA ALA A 92 21.65 -7.28 4.69
C ALA A 92 20.10 -7.37 4.86
N SER A 93 19.47 -6.36 5.45
CA SER A 93 18.02 -6.25 5.49
C SER A 93 17.50 -6.14 4.07
N LYS A 94 16.59 -7.04 3.70
CA LYS A 94 15.96 -7.03 2.38
C LYS A 94 14.96 -5.88 2.34
N ARG A 95 14.97 -5.10 1.26
CA ARG A 95 13.98 -4.06 0.97
C ARG A 95 12.95 -4.61 0.01
N LEU A 96 11.67 -4.32 0.28
CA LEU A 96 10.57 -4.60 -0.63
C LEU A 96 10.49 -3.47 -1.66
N GLY A 97 10.36 -3.81 -2.95
CA GLY A 97 10.28 -2.86 -4.06
C GLY A 97 8.90 -2.76 -4.70
N GLY A 98 7.90 -3.43 -4.12
CA GLY A 98 6.53 -3.50 -4.63
C GLY A 98 6.01 -4.94 -4.68
N ILE A 99 4.69 -5.08 -4.71
CA ILE A 99 3.99 -6.37 -4.79
C ILE A 99 2.91 -6.34 -5.87
N SER A 100 2.62 -7.49 -6.45
CA SER A 100 1.50 -7.71 -7.36
C SER A 100 1.02 -9.15 -7.23
N VAL A 101 -0.21 -9.45 -7.64
CA VAL A 101 -0.69 -10.84 -7.68
C VAL A 101 -0.71 -11.33 -9.12
N ALA A 102 -0.02 -12.45 -9.39
CA ALA A 102 0.02 -13.07 -10.70
C ALA A 102 -1.35 -13.65 -11.10
N GLY A 103 -1.51 -13.94 -12.40
CA GLY A 103 -2.74 -14.53 -12.95
C GLY A 103 -3.12 -15.88 -12.35
N ASP A 104 -2.19 -16.61 -11.71
CA ASP A 104 -2.40 -17.87 -10.99
C ASP A 104 -2.61 -17.70 -9.47
N GLY A 105 -2.47 -16.48 -8.95
CA GLY A 105 -2.76 -16.08 -7.57
C GLY A 105 -1.68 -16.16 -6.57
N ARG A 106 -0.48 -16.39 -7.06
CA ARG A 106 0.71 -16.33 -6.25
C ARG A 106 1.21 -14.90 -6.23
N LEU A 107 1.71 -14.49 -5.07
CA LEU A 107 2.30 -13.18 -4.91
C LEU A 107 3.57 -13.08 -5.77
N LEU A 108 3.69 -11.95 -6.47
CA LEU A 108 4.94 -11.45 -7.01
C LEU A 108 5.41 -10.30 -6.12
N TRP A 109 6.70 -10.27 -5.81
CA TRP A 109 7.29 -9.15 -5.12
C TRP A 109 8.67 -8.84 -5.67
N VAL A 110 9.05 -7.57 -5.58
CA VAL A 110 10.44 -7.17 -5.78
C VAL A 110 11.13 -7.16 -4.42
N GLU A 111 12.28 -7.82 -4.31
CA GLU A 111 13.11 -7.70 -3.13
C GLU A 111 14.57 -7.43 -3.48
N SER A 112 15.25 -6.63 -2.65
CA SER A 112 16.68 -6.39 -2.79
C SER A 112 17.49 -7.61 -2.35
N ARG A 113 18.60 -7.88 -3.02
CA ARG A 113 19.65 -8.83 -2.65
C ARG A 113 20.89 -8.07 -2.20
N PRO A 114 21.09 -7.79 -0.90
CA PRO A 114 22.24 -6.97 -0.50
C PRO A 114 23.59 -7.67 -0.75
N ALA A 115 23.63 -9.01 -0.74
CA ALA A 115 24.78 -9.80 -1.14
C ALA A 115 25.12 -9.71 -2.65
N GLU A 116 24.21 -9.16 -3.46
CA GLU A 116 24.38 -8.97 -4.90
C GLU A 116 24.37 -7.48 -5.24
N ALA A 117 25.14 -6.68 -4.52
CA ALA A 117 25.22 -5.22 -4.67
C ALA A 117 23.86 -4.49 -4.61
N GLY A 118 22.89 -5.06 -3.88
CA GLY A 118 21.55 -4.50 -3.72
C GLY A 118 20.61 -4.72 -4.92
N ARG A 119 20.92 -5.65 -5.81
CA ARG A 119 20.09 -6.00 -6.99
C ARG A 119 18.62 -6.22 -6.59
N ALA A 120 17.70 -5.58 -7.30
CA ALA A 120 16.26 -5.71 -7.09
C ALA A 120 15.72 -6.86 -7.95
N VAL A 121 15.21 -7.91 -7.31
CA VAL A 121 14.84 -9.16 -7.97
C VAL A 121 13.35 -9.36 -7.89
N LEU A 122 12.72 -9.72 -9.02
CA LEU A 122 11.32 -10.14 -9.04
C LEU A 122 11.22 -11.62 -8.66
N VAL A 123 10.42 -11.88 -7.63
CA VAL A 123 10.28 -13.18 -7.01
C VAL A 123 8.82 -13.58 -6.97
N LYS A 124 8.53 -14.86 -7.11
CA LYS A 124 7.19 -15.44 -7.05
C LYS A 124 7.04 -16.38 -5.87
N GLU A 125 5.87 -16.31 -5.24
CA GLU A 125 5.47 -17.23 -4.17
C GLU A 125 5.53 -18.69 -4.69
N PRO A 126 6.07 -19.62 -3.89
CA PRO A 126 6.12 -21.02 -4.25
C PRO A 126 4.70 -21.62 -4.36
N GLU A 127 4.57 -22.75 -5.05
CA GLU A 127 3.27 -23.44 -5.17
C GLU A 127 2.84 -24.15 -3.88
N LYS A 128 3.82 -24.58 -3.08
CA LYS A 128 3.61 -25.31 -1.83
C LYS A 128 4.29 -24.57 -0.68
N PRO A 129 3.67 -24.52 0.50
CA PRO A 129 4.32 -24.04 1.71
C PRO A 129 5.62 -24.81 1.98
N GLY A 130 6.66 -24.13 2.46
CA GLY A 130 7.96 -24.73 2.79
C GLY A 130 8.91 -24.97 1.61
N VAL A 131 8.51 -24.61 0.39
CA VAL A 131 9.41 -24.54 -0.78
C VAL A 131 9.97 -23.12 -0.87
N GLU A 132 11.22 -22.97 -1.31
CA GLU A 132 11.81 -21.65 -1.50
C GLU A 132 11.10 -20.83 -2.60
N PRO A 133 10.95 -19.51 -2.42
CA PRO A 133 10.51 -18.61 -3.48
C PRO A 133 11.37 -18.67 -4.73
N ILE A 134 10.80 -18.26 -5.85
CA ILE A 134 11.41 -18.45 -7.15
C ILE A 134 11.68 -17.09 -7.80
N ASP A 135 12.95 -16.83 -8.13
CA ASP A 135 13.35 -15.69 -8.97
C ASP A 135 12.77 -15.88 -10.39
N ILE A 136 12.06 -14.87 -10.89
CA ILE A 136 11.38 -14.92 -12.19
C ILE A 136 12.23 -14.31 -13.30
N ILE A 137 13.00 -13.28 -12.99
CA ILE A 137 13.86 -12.60 -13.95
C ILE A 137 15.30 -13.13 -13.89
N PRO A 138 16.03 -13.20 -15.02
CA PRO A 138 17.44 -13.59 -15.02
C PRO A 138 18.32 -12.62 -14.20
N LYS A 139 19.46 -13.12 -13.71
CA LYS A 139 20.37 -12.40 -12.80
C LYS A 139 21.01 -11.15 -13.42
N GLU A 140 21.02 -11.06 -14.75
CA GLU A 140 21.54 -9.94 -15.53
C GLU A 140 20.64 -8.70 -15.45
N TYR A 141 19.41 -8.87 -14.97
CA TYR A 141 18.40 -7.82 -14.83
C TYR A 141 18.16 -7.44 -13.37
N ALA A 142 17.70 -6.21 -13.18
CA ALA A 142 17.23 -5.73 -11.88
C ALA A 142 15.95 -4.92 -12.07
N VAL A 143 14.87 -5.28 -11.37
CA VAL A 143 13.58 -4.60 -11.44
C VAL A 143 13.62 -3.32 -10.61
N ARG A 144 14.03 -2.22 -11.23
CA ARG A 144 14.10 -0.90 -10.59
C ARG A 144 14.13 0.20 -11.63
N THR A 145 13.34 1.24 -11.39
CA THR A 145 13.33 2.48 -12.18
C THR A 145 13.95 3.63 -11.38
N THR A 146 14.48 4.63 -12.08
CA THR A 146 15.01 5.89 -11.52
C THR A 146 14.11 7.09 -11.79
N CYS A 147 12.87 6.87 -12.24
CA CYS A 147 11.95 7.98 -12.47
C CYS A 147 11.67 8.76 -11.19
N GLN A 148 11.69 10.09 -11.31
CA GLN A 148 11.63 11.04 -10.21
C GLN A 148 12.71 10.77 -9.12
N GLU A 149 13.84 10.15 -9.51
CA GLU A 149 15.00 9.72 -8.69
C GLU A 149 14.70 8.68 -7.60
N TYR A 150 13.51 8.69 -7.02
CA TYR A 150 13.08 7.74 -5.99
C TYR A 150 12.62 6.40 -6.57
N GLY A 151 12.03 6.40 -7.77
CA GLY A 151 11.51 5.21 -8.42
C GLY A 151 10.24 4.64 -7.78
N GLY A 152 10.15 3.31 -7.68
CA GLY A 152 8.90 2.60 -7.35
C GLY A 152 8.11 2.22 -8.61
N GLY A 153 7.01 1.47 -8.44
CA GLY A 153 6.16 1.07 -9.57
C GLY A 153 6.92 0.42 -10.75
N ALA A 154 8.03 -0.27 -10.46
CA ALA A 154 8.99 -0.72 -11.47
C ALA A 154 8.54 -1.94 -12.28
N PHE A 155 7.40 -2.53 -11.93
CA PHE A 155 6.81 -3.65 -12.67
C PHE A 155 5.30 -3.67 -12.53
N SER A 156 4.67 -4.38 -13.46
CA SER A 156 3.27 -4.77 -13.38
C SER A 156 3.09 -6.15 -13.98
N SER A 157 2.06 -6.87 -13.56
CA SER A 157 1.74 -8.19 -14.09
C SER A 157 0.33 -8.21 -14.65
N SER A 158 0.15 -8.86 -15.80
CA SER A 158 -1.14 -9.08 -16.44
C SER A 158 -1.20 -10.50 -16.97
N GLY A 159 -2.08 -11.32 -16.39
CA GLY A 159 -2.13 -12.76 -16.70
C GLY A 159 -0.80 -13.44 -16.34
N ASP A 160 -0.19 -14.08 -17.33
CA ASP A 160 1.13 -14.73 -17.21
C ASP A 160 2.29 -13.85 -17.70
N THR A 161 2.05 -12.58 -18.03
CA THR A 161 3.10 -11.64 -18.48
C THR A 161 3.48 -10.68 -17.37
N VAL A 162 4.77 -10.44 -17.22
CA VAL A 162 5.31 -9.32 -16.46
C VAL A 162 5.96 -8.31 -17.41
N ILE A 163 5.71 -7.04 -17.16
CA ILE A 163 6.45 -5.92 -17.76
C ILE A 163 7.17 -5.20 -16.64
N PHE A 164 8.46 -4.92 -16.82
CA PHE A 164 9.30 -4.30 -15.79
C PHE A 164 10.35 -3.34 -16.37
N SER A 165 10.72 -2.34 -15.59
CA SER A 165 11.83 -1.43 -15.88
C SER A 165 13.14 -2.05 -15.40
N ASN A 166 14.09 -2.21 -16.31
CA ASN A 166 15.41 -2.73 -15.99
C ASN A 166 16.34 -1.62 -15.49
N TYR A 167 16.98 -1.82 -14.34
CA TYR A 167 17.79 -0.79 -13.70
C TYR A 167 18.96 -0.30 -14.57
N LYS A 168 19.59 -1.22 -15.30
CA LYS A 168 20.85 -0.96 -15.99
C LYS A 168 20.70 0.04 -17.14
N ASP A 169 19.61 -0.05 -17.89
CA ASP A 169 19.37 0.73 -19.11
C ASP A 169 18.06 1.55 -19.05
N GLN A 170 17.27 1.40 -17.99
CA GLN A 170 15.97 2.04 -17.77
C GLN A 170 14.90 1.70 -18.83
N ARG A 171 15.14 0.70 -19.68
CA ARG A 171 14.17 0.24 -20.69
C ARG A 171 13.11 -0.65 -20.04
N LEU A 172 11.96 -0.73 -20.70
CA LEU A 172 10.92 -1.70 -20.36
C LEU A 172 11.18 -3.03 -21.05
N TYR A 173 11.01 -4.10 -20.29
CA TYR A 173 11.14 -5.47 -20.74
C TYR A 173 9.87 -6.26 -20.45
N LYS A 174 9.53 -7.17 -21.34
CA LYS A 174 8.39 -8.10 -21.23
C LYS A 174 8.91 -9.53 -21.09
N GLN A 175 8.35 -10.29 -20.17
CA GLN A 175 8.67 -11.71 -19.96
C GLN A 175 7.41 -12.50 -19.55
N SER A 176 7.31 -13.76 -19.97
CA SER A 176 6.34 -14.71 -19.39
C SER A 176 6.84 -15.19 -18.03
N ILE A 177 5.95 -15.21 -17.04
CA ILE A 177 6.24 -15.66 -15.67
C ILE A 177 6.58 -17.16 -15.64
N GLY A 178 6.00 -17.96 -16.54
CA GLY A 178 6.26 -19.39 -16.66
C GLY A 178 7.56 -19.75 -17.41
N SER A 179 8.07 -18.88 -18.28
CA SER A 179 9.24 -19.15 -19.12
C SER A 179 10.51 -18.49 -18.57
N ARG A 180 11.24 -19.24 -17.72
CA ARG A 180 12.47 -18.76 -17.07
C ARG A 180 13.69 -18.77 -17.97
N ASP A 181 13.71 -19.68 -18.95
CA ASP A 181 14.85 -19.85 -19.86
C ASP A 181 14.81 -18.87 -21.03
N SER A 182 13.70 -18.14 -21.21
CA SER A 182 13.56 -17.11 -22.23
C SER A 182 14.10 -15.78 -21.72
N SER A 183 15.00 -15.16 -22.47
CA SER A 183 15.48 -13.82 -22.16
C SER A 183 14.33 -12.79 -22.24
N PRO A 184 14.24 -11.84 -21.29
CA PRO A 184 13.29 -10.74 -21.38
C PRO A 184 13.42 -9.99 -22.71
N VAL A 185 12.28 -9.66 -23.31
CA VAL A 185 12.23 -8.95 -24.61
C VAL A 185 12.05 -7.46 -24.34
N PRO A 186 12.94 -6.58 -24.84
CA PRO A 186 12.75 -5.15 -24.68
C PRO A 186 11.56 -4.66 -25.52
N ILE A 187 10.72 -3.81 -24.93
CA ILE A 187 9.54 -3.23 -25.60
C ILE A 187 9.67 -1.72 -25.83
N THR A 188 10.80 -1.12 -25.44
CA THR A 188 11.12 0.29 -25.69
C THR A 188 12.49 0.43 -26.34
N PRO A 189 12.73 1.50 -27.14
CA PRO A 189 13.98 1.67 -27.88
C PRO A 189 15.21 1.69 -26.96
N ASP A 190 16.36 1.37 -27.55
CA ASP A 190 17.65 1.63 -26.93
C ASP A 190 18.09 3.06 -27.28
N TYR A 191 18.21 3.91 -26.27
CA TYR A 191 18.66 5.30 -26.44
C TYR A 191 20.16 5.48 -26.21
N GLY A 192 20.94 4.40 -26.11
CA GLY A 192 22.38 4.44 -25.87
C GLY A 192 22.74 4.70 -24.39
N GLY A 193 21.79 4.55 -23.47
CA GLY A 193 21.97 4.75 -22.03
C GLY A 193 20.64 4.97 -21.29
N PRO A 194 20.69 5.16 -19.95
CA PRO A 194 19.51 5.36 -19.10
C PRO A 194 18.94 6.79 -19.21
N LEU A 195 18.70 7.26 -20.44
CA LEU A 195 18.21 8.61 -20.73
C LEU A 195 16.69 8.72 -20.60
N VAL A 196 15.98 7.61 -20.73
CA VAL A 196 14.53 7.54 -20.63
C VAL A 196 14.18 6.43 -19.66
N CYS A 197 13.39 6.74 -18.64
CA CYS A 197 12.90 5.76 -17.69
C CYS A 197 11.38 5.69 -17.72
N TYR A 198 10.86 4.58 -17.18
CA TYR A 198 9.43 4.31 -17.12
C TYR A 198 9.02 3.80 -15.74
N ALA A 199 7.81 4.14 -15.31
CA ALA A 199 7.25 3.72 -14.03
C ALA A 199 5.72 3.64 -14.05
N ASP A 200 5.18 2.92 -13.05
CA ASP A 200 3.77 2.92 -12.67
C ASP A 200 2.81 2.49 -13.79
N GLY A 201 3.23 1.59 -14.66
CA GLY A 201 2.45 1.28 -15.85
C GLY A 201 1.34 0.25 -15.63
N VAL A 202 0.37 0.29 -16.55
CA VAL A 202 -0.86 -0.50 -16.57
C VAL A 202 -1.12 -1.04 -17.98
N SER A 203 -1.65 -2.26 -18.07
CA SER A 203 -2.03 -2.86 -19.35
C SER A 203 -3.34 -2.27 -19.87
N ASP A 204 -3.36 -1.94 -21.16
CA ASP A 204 -4.57 -1.65 -21.92
C ASP A 204 -4.84 -2.81 -22.88
N ILE A 205 -5.77 -3.67 -22.48
CA ILE A 205 -6.12 -4.90 -23.19
C ILE A 205 -6.82 -4.58 -24.52
N ARG A 206 -7.60 -3.49 -24.59
CA ARG A 206 -8.40 -3.12 -25.76
C ARG A 206 -7.52 -2.82 -26.97
N PHE A 207 -6.37 -2.20 -26.75
CA PHE A 207 -5.41 -1.82 -27.79
C PHE A 207 -4.13 -2.65 -27.77
N SER A 208 -4.07 -3.70 -26.93
CA SER A 208 -2.87 -4.53 -26.74
C SER A 208 -1.61 -3.68 -26.53
N ARG A 209 -1.68 -2.75 -25.58
CA ARG A 209 -0.60 -1.80 -25.29
C ARG A 209 -0.34 -1.67 -23.80
N TYR A 210 0.81 -1.12 -23.45
CA TYR A 210 1.19 -0.79 -22.09
C TYR A 210 1.20 0.73 -21.93
N ILE A 211 0.52 1.25 -20.92
CA ILE A 211 0.47 2.68 -20.61
C ILE A 211 1.28 2.94 -19.36
N THR A 212 2.21 3.89 -19.38
CA THR A 212 3.16 4.10 -18.28
C THR A 212 3.55 5.57 -18.20
N VAL A 213 4.01 6.00 -17.02
CA VAL A 213 4.73 7.28 -16.90
C VAL A 213 6.10 7.11 -17.55
N ARG A 214 6.48 8.06 -18.39
CA ARG A 214 7.81 8.22 -18.98
C ARG A 214 8.44 9.49 -18.44
N GLU A 215 9.71 9.43 -18.11
CA GLU A 215 10.55 10.60 -17.85
C GLU A 215 11.73 10.60 -18.84
N ASP A 216 11.82 11.64 -19.64
CA ASP A 216 12.73 11.74 -20.79
C ASP A 216 13.78 12.84 -20.58
N ARG A 217 15.03 12.42 -20.38
CA ARG A 217 16.21 13.28 -20.17
C ARG A 217 17.00 13.54 -21.46
N ARG A 218 16.54 13.07 -22.64
CA ARG A 218 17.30 13.21 -23.90
C ARG A 218 17.49 14.66 -24.32
N LYS A 219 16.52 15.52 -24.00
CA LYS A 219 16.55 16.95 -24.33
C LYS A 219 17.15 17.81 -23.22
N ASP A 220 16.74 17.56 -21.97
CA ASP A 220 17.20 18.27 -20.77
C ASP A 220 17.26 17.25 -19.62
N SER A 221 18.44 17.10 -19.00
CA SER A 221 18.64 16.18 -17.88
C SER A 221 18.29 16.78 -16.52
N LEU A 222 18.23 18.11 -16.42
CA LEU A 222 17.89 18.83 -15.18
C LEU A 222 16.37 19.00 -15.05
N ASN A 223 15.69 19.23 -16.18
CA ASN A 223 14.23 19.34 -16.23
C ASN A 223 13.68 18.32 -17.24
N PRO A 224 13.70 17.03 -16.91
CA PRO A 224 13.21 16.01 -17.82
C PRO A 224 11.71 16.20 -18.10
N THR A 225 11.31 15.91 -19.33
CA THR A 225 9.90 15.90 -19.69
C THR A 225 9.24 14.65 -19.10
N THR A 226 8.22 14.83 -18.27
CA THR A 226 7.39 13.74 -17.75
C THR A 226 6.08 13.65 -18.54
N GLU A 227 5.70 12.46 -18.99
CA GLU A 227 4.50 12.22 -19.81
C GLU A 227 3.86 10.87 -19.48
N ILE A 228 2.59 10.68 -19.82
CA ILE A 228 1.96 9.36 -19.88
C ILE A 228 2.02 8.90 -21.34
N VAL A 229 2.64 7.75 -21.57
CA VAL A 229 2.87 7.21 -22.92
C VAL A 229 2.28 5.81 -23.09
N ALA A 230 2.00 5.45 -24.34
CA ALA A 230 1.53 4.16 -24.80
C ALA A 230 2.61 3.43 -25.60
N ILE A 231 2.79 2.14 -25.30
CA ILE A 231 3.76 1.24 -25.93
C ILE A 231 2.99 0.02 -26.48
N GLY A 232 3.05 -0.20 -27.80
CA GLY A 232 2.43 -1.36 -28.43
C GLY A 232 3.09 -2.67 -27.95
N LEU A 233 2.28 -3.72 -27.72
CA LEU A 233 2.78 -5.03 -27.27
C LEU A 233 2.76 -6.11 -28.37
N ASN A 234 2.28 -5.77 -29.55
CA ASN A 234 2.10 -6.69 -30.68
C ASN A 234 3.29 -6.73 -31.63
N ASP A 235 4.09 -5.67 -31.67
CA ASP A 235 5.24 -5.56 -32.54
C ASP A 235 6.49 -6.03 -31.80
N ASN A 236 7.26 -6.91 -32.42
CA ASN A 236 8.56 -7.36 -31.88
C ASN A 236 9.64 -6.28 -32.00
N ASP A 237 9.33 -5.15 -32.63
CA ASP A 237 10.24 -4.02 -32.76
C ASP A 237 9.93 -2.96 -31.68
N SER A 238 10.98 -2.58 -30.97
CA SER A 238 10.95 -1.47 -30.00
C SER A 238 10.72 -0.13 -30.71
N GLN A 239 9.46 0.30 -30.80
CA GLN A 239 9.07 1.60 -31.38
C GLN A 239 9.08 2.73 -30.33
N GLU A 240 9.22 3.98 -30.79
CA GLU A 240 9.10 5.14 -29.91
C GLU A 240 7.70 5.18 -29.27
N PRO A 241 7.58 5.32 -27.93
CA PRO A 241 6.29 5.40 -27.26
C PRO A 241 5.44 6.58 -27.75
N LYS A 242 4.14 6.35 -27.92
CA LYS A 242 3.17 7.39 -28.29
C LYS A 242 2.75 8.18 -27.04
N VAL A 243 2.89 9.50 -27.05
CA VAL A 243 2.42 10.35 -25.96
C VAL A 243 0.88 10.37 -25.94
N LEU A 244 0.30 10.08 -24.77
CA LEU A 244 -1.15 10.17 -24.53
C LEU A 244 -1.51 11.44 -23.73
N VAL A 245 -0.68 11.79 -22.74
CA VAL A 245 -0.87 12.97 -21.89
C VAL A 245 0.50 13.60 -21.62
N GLY A 246 0.55 14.93 -21.72
CA GLY A 246 1.72 15.73 -21.39
C GLY A 246 1.34 17.19 -21.13
N GLY A 247 2.31 17.98 -20.66
CA GLY A 247 2.17 19.42 -20.41
C GLY A 247 2.26 19.87 -18.94
N SER A 248 2.16 18.95 -17.98
CA SER A 248 2.46 19.17 -16.56
C SER A 248 3.88 18.71 -16.25
N ASP A 249 4.48 19.19 -15.16
CA ASP A 249 5.86 18.80 -14.80
C ASP A 249 5.95 17.33 -14.35
N PHE A 250 4.92 16.83 -13.67
CA PHE A 250 4.89 15.49 -13.08
C PHE A 250 3.57 14.77 -13.27
N TYR A 251 3.66 13.44 -13.37
CA TYR A 251 2.54 12.52 -13.56
C TYR A 251 2.72 11.28 -12.69
N ALA A 252 1.61 10.70 -12.22
CA ALA A 252 1.57 9.41 -11.53
C ALA A 252 0.22 8.72 -11.72
N TYR A 253 0.15 7.44 -11.33
CA TYR A 253 -1.08 6.66 -11.29
C TYR A 253 -1.88 6.62 -12.60
N PRO A 254 -1.30 6.29 -13.78
CA PRO A 254 -2.12 5.94 -14.93
C PRO A 254 -2.93 4.68 -14.60
N ARG A 255 -4.26 4.81 -14.55
CA ARG A 255 -5.18 3.76 -14.12
C ARG A 255 -6.31 3.60 -15.12
N MET A 256 -6.26 2.51 -15.87
CA MET A 256 -7.28 2.14 -16.85
C MET A 256 -8.50 1.55 -16.16
N ASP A 257 -9.68 1.88 -16.67
CA ASP A 257 -10.90 1.17 -16.29
C ASP A 257 -10.95 -0.22 -16.96
N ALA A 258 -11.81 -1.11 -16.44
CA ALA A 258 -11.87 -2.50 -16.90
C ALA A 258 -12.27 -2.64 -18.39
N LYS A 259 -12.88 -1.61 -18.98
CA LYS A 259 -13.30 -1.61 -20.39
C LYS A 259 -12.25 -1.02 -21.34
N GLY A 260 -11.22 -0.35 -20.81
CA GLY A 260 -10.26 0.38 -21.65
C GLY A 260 -10.87 1.62 -22.32
N GLU A 261 -11.90 2.21 -21.73
CA GLU A 261 -12.62 3.38 -22.26
C GLU A 261 -12.20 4.66 -21.55
N ARG A 262 -11.73 4.55 -20.30
CA ARG A 262 -11.32 5.68 -19.47
C ARG A 262 -9.98 5.40 -18.80
N ILE A 263 -9.17 6.44 -18.68
CA ILE A 263 -7.93 6.45 -17.91
C ILE A 263 -8.00 7.56 -16.85
N ALA A 264 -7.66 7.23 -15.61
CA ALA A 264 -7.43 8.23 -14.56
C ALA A 264 -5.93 8.43 -14.35
N TRP A 265 -5.52 9.63 -13.95
CA TRP A 265 -4.14 9.93 -13.54
C TRP A 265 -4.07 11.10 -12.56
N ILE A 266 -2.95 11.19 -11.86
CA ILE A 266 -2.59 12.35 -11.05
C ILE A 266 -1.55 13.18 -11.81
N GLU A 267 -1.73 14.49 -11.82
CA GLU A 267 -0.72 15.44 -12.31
C GLU A 267 -0.50 16.58 -11.30
N TRP A 268 0.72 17.10 -11.27
CA TRP A 268 1.09 18.28 -10.49
C TRP A 268 2.25 19.01 -11.15
N SER A 269 2.45 20.27 -10.74
CA SER A 269 3.49 21.14 -11.29
C SER A 269 4.17 21.94 -10.18
N HIS A 270 5.38 22.41 -10.47
CA HIS A 270 6.10 23.34 -9.62
C HIS A 270 5.25 24.58 -9.27
N PRO A 271 5.38 25.13 -8.06
CA PRO A 271 6.35 24.76 -7.00
C PRO A 271 5.84 23.67 -6.04
N ASN A 272 4.71 23.04 -6.33
CA ASN A 272 4.04 22.14 -5.39
C ASN A 272 4.64 20.72 -5.42
N MET A 273 4.78 20.10 -4.26
CA MET A 273 4.89 18.64 -4.15
C MET A 273 3.48 18.02 -4.23
N PRO A 274 3.35 16.72 -4.55
CA PRO A 274 2.02 16.12 -4.71
C PRO A 274 1.18 16.14 -3.44
N TRP A 275 1.80 16.21 -2.25
CA TRP A 275 1.09 16.39 -0.96
C TRP A 275 0.74 17.84 -0.63
N ASP A 276 1.31 18.82 -1.34
CA ASP A 276 0.92 20.23 -1.18
C ASP A 276 -0.31 20.54 -2.05
N ARG A 277 -0.27 20.09 -3.31
CA ARG A 277 -1.38 20.22 -4.27
C ARG A 277 -1.18 19.26 -5.44
N SER A 278 -2.24 18.53 -5.79
CA SER A 278 -2.26 17.67 -6.98
C SER A 278 -3.66 17.58 -7.58
N GLU A 279 -3.73 17.32 -8.88
CA GLU A 279 -4.98 17.22 -9.62
C GLU A 279 -5.24 15.78 -10.04
N LEU A 280 -6.49 15.33 -9.88
CA LEU A 280 -6.97 14.07 -10.45
C LEU A 280 -7.72 14.36 -11.74
N TRP A 281 -7.29 13.71 -12.81
CA TRP A 281 -7.91 13.81 -14.12
C TRP A 281 -8.44 12.47 -14.60
N VAL A 282 -9.50 12.53 -15.40
CA VAL A 282 -10.04 11.39 -16.16
C VAL A 282 -10.05 11.75 -17.64
N GLY A 283 -9.46 10.90 -18.46
CA GLY A 283 -9.42 10.99 -19.91
C GLY A 283 -10.24 9.89 -20.55
N TYR A 284 -10.89 10.21 -21.67
CA TYR A 284 -11.71 9.29 -22.46
C TYR A 284 -10.94 8.83 -23.69
N ILE A 285 -10.91 7.52 -23.90
CA ILE A 285 -10.15 6.88 -24.98
C ILE A 285 -11.05 6.71 -26.22
N SER A 286 -10.60 7.28 -27.33
CA SER A 286 -11.27 7.18 -28.63
C SER A 286 -11.09 5.79 -29.26
N GLU A 287 -11.76 5.54 -30.37
CA GLU A 287 -11.56 4.31 -31.16
C GLU A 287 -10.14 4.17 -31.72
N SER A 288 -9.41 5.28 -31.87
CA SER A 288 -8.00 5.29 -32.29
C SER A 288 -7.01 5.05 -31.14
N GLY A 289 -7.50 4.94 -29.90
CA GLY A 289 -6.68 4.75 -28.70
C GLY A 289 -6.19 6.05 -28.07
N ASP A 290 -6.56 7.21 -28.59
CA ASP A 290 -6.12 8.51 -28.06
C ASP A 290 -7.08 9.09 -27.02
N VAL A 291 -6.52 9.83 -26.07
CA VAL A 291 -7.28 10.64 -25.11
C VAL A 291 -7.85 11.84 -25.85
N TYR A 292 -9.15 11.83 -26.16
CA TYR A 292 -9.79 12.90 -26.96
C TYR A 292 -10.53 13.94 -26.11
N LYS A 293 -10.82 13.60 -24.85
CA LYS A 293 -11.50 14.46 -23.88
C LYS A 293 -10.92 14.17 -22.51
N ARG A 294 -10.80 15.19 -21.67
CA ARG A 294 -10.43 15.05 -20.26
C ARG A 294 -11.32 15.90 -19.35
N THR A 295 -11.48 15.43 -18.12
CA THR A 295 -12.25 16.07 -17.05
C THR A 295 -11.38 16.12 -15.80
N CYS A 296 -11.21 17.30 -15.20
CA CYS A 296 -10.61 17.41 -13.87
C CYS A 296 -11.66 17.03 -12.82
N VAL A 297 -11.34 16.02 -12.02
CA VAL A 297 -12.22 15.44 -10.99
C VAL A 297 -11.98 16.10 -9.64
N ALA A 298 -10.72 16.40 -9.30
CA ALA A 298 -10.31 17.03 -8.05
C ALA A 298 -9.02 17.84 -8.25
N GLY A 299 -8.78 18.86 -7.43
CA GLY A 299 -7.56 19.68 -7.41
C GLY A 299 -7.62 21.00 -8.21
N SER A 300 -8.67 21.21 -9.00
CA SER A 300 -8.81 22.40 -9.87
C SER A 300 -9.54 23.59 -9.24
N ASP A 301 -10.24 23.42 -8.12
CA ASP A 301 -10.94 24.53 -7.46
C ASP A 301 -9.91 25.51 -6.86
N PRO A 302 -9.85 26.78 -7.31
CA PRO A 302 -8.88 27.74 -6.80
C PRO A 302 -9.10 28.11 -5.33
N ASN A 303 -10.28 27.83 -4.76
CA ASN A 303 -10.61 28.13 -3.37
C ASN A 303 -10.34 26.95 -2.42
N LEU A 304 -9.97 25.79 -2.96
CA LEU A 304 -9.70 24.58 -2.20
C LEU A 304 -8.33 24.04 -2.59
N VAL A 305 -7.41 24.06 -1.64
CA VAL A 305 -6.16 23.32 -1.78
C VAL A 305 -6.45 21.87 -1.39
N GLU A 306 -6.11 20.95 -2.27
CA GLU A 306 -6.20 19.52 -2.00
C GLU A 306 -5.10 18.74 -2.71
N SER A 307 -4.74 17.61 -2.13
CA SER A 307 -3.80 16.61 -2.62
C SER A 307 -4.58 15.33 -2.96
N ALA A 308 -4.99 15.21 -4.22
CA ALA A 308 -5.60 13.98 -4.72
C ALA A 308 -4.54 12.91 -5.03
N THR A 309 -4.80 11.66 -4.67
CA THR A 309 -3.88 10.53 -4.86
C THR A 309 -4.60 9.20 -5.01
N GLU A 310 -3.84 8.19 -5.43
CA GLU A 310 -4.24 6.78 -5.53
C GLU A 310 -5.61 6.53 -6.20
N PRO A 311 -5.89 7.07 -7.41
CA PRO A 311 -7.14 6.75 -8.09
C PRO A 311 -7.23 5.25 -8.44
N LYS A 312 -8.41 4.65 -8.28
CA LYS A 312 -8.70 3.28 -8.71
C LYS A 312 -10.13 3.13 -9.21
N TRP A 313 -10.27 2.35 -10.28
CA TRP A 313 -11.56 1.93 -10.79
C TRP A 313 -12.05 0.69 -10.06
N SER A 314 -13.28 0.73 -9.54
CA SER A 314 -13.94 -0.43 -8.99
C SER A 314 -14.24 -1.45 -10.10
N PRO A 315 -14.51 -2.72 -9.76
CA PRO A 315 -14.97 -3.71 -10.73
C PRO A 315 -16.26 -3.32 -11.48
N ARG A 316 -17.03 -2.34 -10.95
CA ARG A 316 -18.24 -1.79 -11.58
C ARG A 316 -17.96 -0.58 -12.48
N GLY A 317 -16.70 -0.17 -12.62
CA GLY A 317 -16.29 0.98 -13.41
C GLY A 317 -16.54 2.33 -12.73
N GLU A 318 -16.63 2.35 -11.40
CA GLU A 318 -16.76 3.57 -10.59
C GLU A 318 -15.37 4.04 -10.16
N LEU A 319 -15.09 5.35 -10.19
CA LEU A 319 -13.79 5.87 -9.78
C LEU A 319 -13.80 6.23 -8.29
N PHE A 320 -12.85 5.65 -7.55
CA PHE A 320 -12.52 6.00 -6.18
C PHE A 320 -11.11 6.59 -6.15
N PHE A 321 -10.83 7.43 -5.16
CA PHE A 321 -9.52 8.03 -4.94
C PHE A 321 -9.44 8.56 -3.50
N ILE A 322 -8.25 9.00 -3.10
CA ILE A 322 -8.01 9.60 -1.80
C ILE A 322 -7.70 11.09 -1.97
N THR A 323 -8.25 11.95 -1.13
CA THR A 323 -7.95 13.39 -1.09
C THR A 323 -8.12 13.90 0.33
N ASP A 324 -7.33 14.91 0.70
CA ASP A 324 -7.33 15.60 1.99
C ASP A 324 -8.31 16.78 2.06
N ARG A 325 -9.15 16.93 1.01
CA ARG A 325 -10.18 17.97 0.98
C ARG A 325 -11.04 18.00 2.25
N GLN A 326 -11.57 19.19 2.53
CA GLN A 326 -12.46 19.51 3.66
C GLN A 326 -11.72 19.55 5.00
N ASN A 327 -11.62 18.42 5.72
CA ASN A 327 -11.12 18.37 7.09
C ASN A 327 -9.59 18.28 7.18
N GLY A 328 -8.88 18.25 6.04
CA GLY A 328 -7.42 18.19 5.96
C GLY A 328 -6.82 16.80 6.17
N PHE A 329 -7.65 15.75 6.25
CA PHE A 329 -7.19 14.37 6.35
C PHE A 329 -7.45 13.63 5.06
N TRP A 330 -6.47 12.89 4.56
CA TRP A 330 -6.66 12.04 3.38
C TRP A 330 -7.72 10.98 3.65
N ASN A 331 -8.90 11.10 3.02
CA ASN A 331 -10.01 10.17 3.15
C ASN A 331 -10.43 9.61 1.79
N LEU A 332 -11.22 8.54 1.77
CA LEU A 332 -11.72 7.92 0.54
C LEU A 332 -12.93 8.67 -0.02
N TYR A 333 -12.84 9.03 -1.30
CA TYR A 333 -13.90 9.68 -2.06
C TYR A 333 -14.24 8.89 -3.32
N LYS A 334 -15.44 9.14 -3.84
CA LYS A 334 -15.95 8.58 -5.08
C LYS A 334 -16.36 9.71 -6.03
N TRP A 335 -16.08 9.53 -7.32
CA TRP A 335 -16.53 10.43 -8.36
C TRP A 335 -17.86 9.97 -8.98
N ILE A 336 -18.78 10.92 -9.13
CA ILE A 336 -20.06 10.80 -9.81
C ILE A 336 -19.94 11.51 -11.16
N GLU A 337 -19.66 10.73 -12.19
CA GLU A 337 -19.32 11.21 -13.53
C GLU A 337 -20.39 12.11 -14.16
N SER A 338 -21.68 11.78 -14.00
CA SER A 338 -22.80 12.51 -14.61
C SER A 338 -22.90 13.97 -14.17
N GLU A 339 -22.43 14.29 -12.96
CA GLU A 339 -22.51 15.61 -12.36
C GLU A 339 -21.12 16.25 -12.17
N ASN A 340 -20.06 15.53 -12.55
CA ASN A 340 -18.68 15.82 -12.14
C ASN A 340 -18.55 16.11 -10.64
N LYS A 341 -19.20 15.29 -9.81
CA LYS A 341 -19.31 15.52 -8.36
C LYS A 341 -18.48 14.53 -7.58
N VAL A 342 -17.80 15.00 -6.55
CA VAL A 342 -17.01 14.16 -5.63
C VAL A 342 -17.76 14.03 -4.31
N VAL A 343 -17.96 12.80 -3.86
CA VAL A 343 -18.67 12.48 -2.61
C VAL A 343 -17.79 11.66 -1.67
N PRO A 344 -17.80 11.95 -0.35
CA PRO A 344 -17.06 11.16 0.61
C PRO A 344 -17.66 9.76 0.70
N VAL A 345 -16.80 8.75 0.82
CA VAL A 345 -17.22 7.37 1.07
C VAL A 345 -17.33 7.14 2.57
N TYR A 346 -16.28 7.53 3.29
CA TYR A 346 -16.16 7.42 4.73
C TYR A 346 -15.24 8.53 5.24
N LEU A 347 -15.68 9.28 6.25
CA LEU A 347 -14.92 10.37 6.85
C LEU A 347 -14.43 9.97 8.23
N LEU A 348 -13.12 10.09 8.43
CA LEU A 348 -12.44 9.87 9.70
C LEU A 348 -11.28 10.85 9.80
N ASN A 349 -11.03 11.37 11.00
CA ASN A 349 -9.82 12.15 11.28
C ASN A 349 -8.64 11.18 11.40
N ALA A 350 -8.19 10.68 10.25
CA ALA A 350 -7.12 9.71 10.04
C ALA A 350 -6.64 9.79 8.59
N GLU A 351 -5.37 9.45 8.36
CA GLU A 351 -4.76 9.46 7.03
C GLU A 351 -4.93 8.11 6.33
N PHE A 352 -5.68 8.05 5.24
CA PHE A 352 -5.85 6.85 4.40
C PHE A 352 -4.80 6.75 3.30
N ALA A 353 -3.96 7.77 3.12
CA ALA A 353 -2.85 7.77 2.17
C ALA A 353 -1.54 8.18 2.85
N ARG A 354 -0.52 8.35 2.03
CA ARG A 354 0.84 8.76 2.40
C ARG A 354 1.36 9.75 1.37
N PRO A 355 2.36 10.56 1.73
CA PRO A 355 3.02 11.43 0.77
C PRO A 355 3.61 10.60 -0.37
N LEU A 356 3.23 10.95 -1.61
CA LEU A 356 3.65 10.30 -2.84
C LEU A 356 5.13 10.62 -3.14
N TRP A 357 6.05 9.84 -2.58
CA TRP A 357 7.48 9.92 -2.88
C TRP A 357 7.92 8.90 -3.94
N ILE A 358 7.28 7.74 -3.97
CA ILE A 358 7.59 6.63 -4.88
C ILE A 358 6.33 6.20 -5.62
N PHE A 359 6.48 5.71 -6.84
CA PHE A 359 5.38 5.15 -7.60
C PHE A 359 4.85 3.84 -7.02
N GLY A 360 3.60 3.52 -7.35
CA GLY A 360 2.98 2.23 -7.02
C GLY A 360 2.54 2.09 -5.55
N MET A 361 2.50 3.18 -4.79
CA MET A 361 1.92 3.16 -3.44
C MET A 361 0.43 2.78 -3.49
N ASN A 362 0.01 1.96 -2.53
CA ASN A 362 -1.31 1.34 -2.55
C ASN A 362 -1.86 1.16 -1.13
N SER A 363 -2.70 2.09 -0.71
CA SER A 363 -3.28 2.19 0.62
C SER A 363 -4.66 1.55 0.72
N TYR A 364 -5.33 1.23 -0.40
CA TYR A 364 -6.63 0.54 -0.40
C TYR A 364 -6.85 -0.33 -1.62
N GLU A 365 -7.65 -1.40 -1.50
CA GLU A 365 -7.98 -2.29 -2.62
C GLU A 365 -9.43 -2.79 -2.54
N PHE A 366 -10.06 -3.00 -3.69
CA PHE A 366 -11.42 -3.54 -3.76
C PHE A 366 -11.43 -5.04 -3.48
N ILE A 367 -12.31 -5.48 -2.58
CA ILE A 367 -12.55 -6.90 -2.34
C ILE A 367 -13.72 -7.34 -3.20
N LYS A 368 -13.46 -8.24 -4.15
CA LYS A 368 -14.52 -8.83 -4.98
C LYS A 368 -15.44 -9.68 -4.11
N SER A 369 -16.75 -9.44 -4.20
CA SER A 369 -17.74 -10.25 -3.50
C SER A 369 -18.87 -10.81 -4.35
N ASP A 370 -19.15 -12.09 -4.15
CA ASP A 370 -20.20 -12.84 -4.85
C ASP A 370 -21.60 -12.49 -4.31
N ASP A 371 -21.67 -11.99 -3.08
CA ASP A 371 -22.89 -11.56 -2.39
C ASP A 371 -23.26 -10.08 -2.68
N HIS A 372 -22.74 -9.50 -3.77
CA HIS A 372 -22.92 -8.10 -4.16
C HIS A 372 -22.44 -7.05 -3.14
N LYS A 373 -21.77 -7.44 -2.04
CA LYS A 373 -21.17 -6.47 -1.10
C LYS A 373 -20.05 -5.67 -1.76
N ASN A 374 -20.00 -4.42 -1.36
CA ASN A 374 -19.16 -3.37 -1.92
C ASN A 374 -18.06 -3.05 -0.91
N LEU A 375 -17.02 -3.88 -0.88
CA LEU A 375 -16.01 -3.88 0.17
C LEU A 375 -14.68 -3.31 -0.32
N ILE A 376 -14.06 -2.49 0.51
CA ILE A 376 -12.72 -1.94 0.32
C ILE A 376 -11.86 -2.33 1.51
N ALA A 377 -10.75 -3.03 1.29
CA ALA A 377 -9.67 -3.12 2.27
C ALA A 377 -8.87 -1.83 2.23
N CYS A 378 -8.59 -1.22 3.38
CA CYS A 378 -7.81 0.02 3.44
C CYS A 378 -6.89 0.03 4.64
N SER A 379 -5.74 0.69 4.48
CA SER A 379 -4.85 1.06 5.57
C SER A 379 -5.07 2.52 5.92
N TYR A 380 -5.06 2.84 7.22
CA TYR A 380 -5.13 4.21 7.67
C TYR A 380 -4.26 4.45 8.89
N ARG A 381 -3.86 5.70 9.11
CA ARG A 381 -3.06 6.12 10.26
C ARG A 381 -3.84 7.10 11.12
N GLN A 382 -4.02 6.75 12.38
CA GLN A 382 -4.71 7.59 13.36
C GLN A 382 -3.86 7.68 14.63
N ASN A 383 -3.67 8.90 15.16
CA ASN A 383 -2.92 9.14 16.39
C ASN A 383 -1.56 8.42 16.40
N GLY A 384 -0.82 8.51 15.29
CA GLY A 384 0.48 7.89 15.13
C GLY A 384 0.48 6.36 15.06
N ARG A 385 -0.67 5.69 14.94
CA ARG A 385 -0.77 4.23 14.78
C ARG A 385 -1.40 3.90 13.45
N SER A 386 -0.93 2.81 12.84
CA SER A 386 -1.43 2.37 11.54
C SER A 386 -2.36 1.18 11.76
N HIS A 387 -3.45 1.15 11.01
CA HIS A 387 -4.55 0.21 11.13
C HIS A 387 -4.89 -0.34 9.74
N ILE A 388 -5.55 -1.50 9.70
CA ILE A 388 -6.22 -2.01 8.51
C ILE A 388 -7.71 -2.14 8.84
N GLY A 389 -8.56 -1.68 7.93
CA GLY A 389 -10.01 -1.78 8.03
C GLY A 389 -10.62 -2.34 6.76
N ILE A 390 -11.80 -2.92 6.90
CA ILE A 390 -12.70 -3.22 5.78
C ILE A 390 -13.84 -2.22 5.82
N LEU A 391 -14.06 -1.54 4.70
CA LEU A 391 -15.08 -0.54 4.50
C LEU A 391 -16.16 -1.10 3.58
N ASP A 392 -17.40 -1.15 4.06
CA ASP A 392 -18.57 -1.31 3.21
C ASP A 392 -19.01 0.08 2.71
N TYR A 393 -18.69 0.38 1.45
CA TYR A 393 -18.98 1.69 0.88
C TYR A 393 -20.45 1.87 0.47
N SER A 394 -21.27 0.81 0.51
CA SER A 394 -22.72 0.93 0.34
C SER A 394 -23.43 1.37 1.63
N GLN A 395 -22.85 1.03 2.78
CA GLN A 395 -23.38 1.35 4.10
C GLN A 395 -22.60 2.49 4.80
N SER A 396 -21.50 2.96 4.20
CA SER A 396 -20.54 3.89 4.81
C SER A 396 -20.11 3.44 6.21
N SER A 397 -19.86 2.14 6.39
CA SER A 397 -19.52 1.54 7.67
C SER A 397 -18.16 0.84 7.60
N MET A 398 -17.37 0.97 8.67
CA MET A 398 -16.04 0.40 8.76
C MET A 398 -15.97 -0.61 9.89
N SER A 399 -15.43 -1.79 9.60
CA SER A 399 -15.05 -2.78 10.60
C SER A 399 -13.54 -2.88 10.69
N LEU A 400 -13.03 -2.93 11.93
CA LEU A 400 -11.66 -3.39 12.16
C LEU A 400 -11.58 -4.88 11.77
N LEU A 401 -10.48 -5.31 11.16
CA LEU A 401 -10.29 -6.71 10.79
C LEU A 401 -10.14 -7.61 12.04
N GLU A 402 -11.13 -8.48 12.28
CA GLU A 402 -11.14 -9.44 13.40
C GLU A 402 -11.83 -10.79 13.08
N ALA A 403 -11.07 -11.81 12.66
CA ALA A 403 -11.29 -13.28 12.44
C ALA A 403 -12.48 -14.04 11.77
N LEU A 404 -12.34 -14.58 10.52
CA LEU A 404 -12.65 -15.97 10.00
C LEU A 404 -12.40 -16.17 8.43
N GLY A 405 -12.75 -17.31 7.75
CA GLY A 405 -12.88 -17.80 6.30
C GLY A 405 -11.92 -17.57 5.07
N ASN A 406 -12.39 -17.74 3.81
CA ASN A 406 -11.59 -18.18 2.62
C ASN A 406 -11.08 -17.16 1.54
N HIS A 407 -10.99 -15.85 1.77
CA HIS A 407 -10.43 -14.88 0.77
C HIS A 407 -9.05 -14.34 1.15
N PHE A 408 -8.13 -14.13 0.20
CA PHE A 408 -6.76 -13.68 0.56
C PHE A 408 -6.50 -12.20 0.28
N LEU A 409 -5.94 -11.50 1.28
CA LEU A 409 -5.27 -10.21 1.15
C LEU A 409 -3.78 -10.39 1.39
N TYR A 410 -2.94 -9.70 0.63
CA TYR A 410 -1.54 -9.53 0.96
C TYR A 410 -1.34 -8.14 1.56
N ILE A 411 -0.77 -8.10 2.75
CA ILE A 411 -0.60 -6.87 3.53
C ILE A 411 0.87 -6.74 3.90
N GLU A 412 1.50 -5.66 3.45
CA GLU A 412 2.82 -5.28 3.94
C GLU A 412 2.70 -4.54 5.26
N GLY A 413 3.41 -4.99 6.30
CA GLY A 413 3.42 -4.33 7.60
C GLY A 413 4.63 -4.69 8.46
N ALA A 414 4.83 -3.93 9.53
CA ALA A 414 5.84 -4.17 10.55
C ALA A 414 5.23 -3.94 11.94
N SER A 415 5.86 -4.51 12.97
CA SER A 415 5.50 -4.23 14.36
C SER A 415 6.68 -3.78 15.22
N ALA A 416 6.47 -3.56 16.52
CA ALA A 416 7.54 -3.28 17.46
C ALA A 416 8.53 -4.45 17.58
N VAL A 417 8.10 -5.66 17.19
CA VAL A 417 8.87 -6.89 17.31
C VAL A 417 9.01 -7.66 16.00
N LEU A 418 8.10 -7.44 15.04
CA LEU A 418 8.17 -8.05 13.72
C LEU A 418 8.80 -7.05 12.73
N PRO A 419 9.82 -7.45 11.96
CA PRO A 419 10.37 -6.60 10.91
C PRO A 419 9.34 -6.40 9.78
N SER A 420 9.62 -5.50 8.84
CA SER A 420 8.75 -5.33 7.66
C SER A 420 8.59 -6.68 6.96
N SER A 421 7.34 -7.06 6.75
CA SER A 421 6.93 -8.38 6.28
C SER A 421 5.70 -8.25 5.38
N VAL A 422 5.54 -9.18 4.45
CA VAL A 422 4.28 -9.34 3.72
C VAL A 422 3.55 -10.54 4.31
N ALA A 423 2.35 -10.30 4.81
CA ALA A 423 1.46 -11.33 5.33
C ALA A 423 0.38 -11.64 4.30
N LYS A 424 0.15 -12.92 4.04
CA LYS A 424 -1.02 -13.45 3.37
C LYS A 424 -2.09 -13.68 4.43
N VAL A 425 -3.17 -12.93 4.35
CA VAL A 425 -4.26 -12.87 5.32
C VAL A 425 -5.50 -13.46 4.71
N THR A 426 -6.08 -14.46 5.37
CA THR A 426 -7.26 -15.19 4.89
C THR A 426 -8.50 -14.65 5.63
N LEU A 427 -9.54 -14.25 4.89
CA LEU A 427 -10.71 -13.48 5.34
C LEU A 427 -12.02 -14.23 5.24
N ASP A 428 -13.01 -13.85 6.05
CA ASP A 428 -14.17 -14.69 6.30
C ASP A 428 -15.09 -14.86 5.11
N CYS A 429 -16.04 -15.79 5.21
CA CYS A 429 -17.08 -15.89 4.19
C CYS A 429 -17.76 -14.52 4.00
N GLU A 430 -17.84 -13.70 5.06
CA GLU A 430 -18.36 -12.33 5.01
C GLU A 430 -17.32 -11.27 4.62
N LYS A 431 -16.02 -11.61 4.56
CA LYS A 431 -14.86 -10.75 4.24
C LYS A 431 -14.61 -9.58 5.19
N LEU A 432 -15.11 -9.65 6.41
CA LEU A 432 -14.95 -8.62 7.43
C LEU A 432 -13.87 -8.99 8.47
N LYS A 433 -13.39 -10.23 8.45
CA LYS A 433 -12.65 -10.82 9.56
C LYS A 433 -11.52 -11.78 9.10
N VAL A 434 -10.37 -11.88 9.79
CA VAL A 434 -9.16 -12.74 9.49
C VAL A 434 -9.09 -14.17 10.10
N VAL A 435 -9.42 -15.28 9.41
CA VAL A 435 -9.24 -16.64 10.04
C VAL A 435 -7.80 -16.93 10.36
N ASP A 436 -6.92 -16.55 9.44
CA ASP A 436 -5.59 -17.10 9.36
C ASP A 436 -4.68 -16.08 8.70
N PHE A 437 -3.40 -16.12 9.05
CA PHE A 437 -2.39 -15.36 8.35
C PHE A 437 -1.07 -16.12 8.36
N SER A 438 -0.30 -15.94 7.28
CA SER A 438 1.05 -16.46 7.17
C SER A 438 1.97 -15.38 6.62
N VAL A 439 3.19 -15.30 7.16
CA VAL A 439 4.22 -14.40 6.62
C VAL A 439 4.84 -15.07 5.40
N VAL A 440 4.64 -14.48 4.23
CA VAL A 440 5.20 -14.99 2.96
C VAL A 440 6.54 -14.35 2.61
N TRP A 441 6.82 -13.18 3.17
CA TRP A 441 8.10 -12.49 3.02
C TRP A 441 8.44 -11.70 4.27
N SER A 442 9.73 -11.66 4.63
CA SER A 442 10.26 -10.85 5.72
C SER A 442 11.57 -10.18 5.31
N SER A 443 11.72 -8.91 5.68
CA SER A 443 12.94 -8.14 5.46
C SER A 443 14.14 -8.67 6.24
N SER A 444 13.91 -9.33 7.39
CA SER A 444 14.97 -9.85 8.25
C SER A 444 14.46 -11.00 9.14
N PRO A 445 14.26 -12.22 8.60
CA PRO A 445 13.65 -13.33 9.33
C PRO A 445 14.43 -13.73 10.61
N ASP A 446 15.76 -13.62 10.58
CA ASP A 446 16.63 -14.03 11.68
C ASP A 446 16.65 -13.07 12.87
N VAL A 447 16.02 -11.88 12.75
CA VAL A 447 16.07 -10.86 13.82
C VAL A 447 15.28 -11.28 15.06
N LEU A 448 14.31 -12.18 14.90
CA LEU A 448 13.40 -12.57 15.99
C LEU A 448 14.10 -13.32 17.14
N LYS A 449 15.28 -13.90 16.91
CA LYS A 449 16.11 -14.46 18.00
C LYS A 449 16.56 -13.41 19.02
N TYR A 450 16.55 -12.13 18.63
CA TYR A 450 16.88 -11.00 19.50
C TYR A 450 15.65 -10.33 20.14
N LYS A 451 14.45 -10.89 19.96
CA LYS A 451 13.19 -10.34 20.49
C LYS A 451 13.25 -9.91 21.98
N PRO A 452 13.87 -10.68 22.90
CA PRO A 452 13.99 -10.27 24.31
C PRO A 452 14.78 -8.98 24.54
N TYR A 453 15.58 -8.54 23.57
CA TYR A 453 16.43 -7.35 23.62
C TYR A 453 15.81 -6.14 22.91
N PHE A 454 14.64 -6.29 22.28
CA PHE A 454 13.99 -5.16 21.62
C PHE A 454 13.43 -4.17 22.64
N SER A 455 13.62 -2.88 22.35
CA SER A 455 12.92 -1.80 23.04
C SER A 455 11.56 -1.59 22.39
N ILE A 456 10.50 -1.66 23.19
CA ILE A 456 9.14 -1.44 22.70
C ILE A 456 8.85 0.06 22.72
N PRO A 457 8.45 0.67 21.58
CA PRO A 457 8.21 2.10 21.51
C PRO A 457 6.98 2.52 22.29
N GLU A 458 7.13 3.63 23.00
CA GLU A 458 6.06 4.39 23.61
C GLU A 458 5.76 5.61 22.75
N LEU A 459 4.50 5.78 22.33
CA LEU A 459 4.10 7.01 21.66
C LEU A 459 3.92 8.10 22.73
N ILE A 460 4.71 9.16 22.61
CA ILE A 460 4.66 10.30 23.52
C ILE A 460 4.23 11.57 22.78
N GLU A 461 3.56 12.45 23.50
CA GLU A 461 3.12 13.77 23.08
C GLU A 461 3.67 14.79 24.06
N PHE A 462 4.24 15.89 23.57
CA PHE A 462 4.83 16.94 24.40
C PHE A 462 4.60 18.33 23.78
N PRO A 463 4.42 19.38 24.61
CA PRO A 463 4.15 20.72 24.11
C PRO A 463 5.36 21.30 23.37
N THR A 464 5.09 22.08 22.33
CA THR A 464 6.12 22.88 21.65
C THR A 464 6.23 24.28 22.27
N LYS A 465 7.18 25.09 21.76
CA LYS A 465 7.27 26.52 22.11
C LYS A 465 6.10 27.34 21.57
N VAL A 466 5.36 26.83 20.59
CA VAL A 466 4.19 27.51 20.01
C VAL A 466 2.95 27.12 20.83
N PRO A 467 2.25 28.09 21.44
CA PRO A 467 1.07 27.80 22.25
C PRO A 467 0.01 27.00 21.48
N GLY A 468 -0.51 25.95 22.11
CA GLY A 468 -1.54 25.09 21.53
C GLY A 468 -1.04 24.05 20.51
N GLN A 469 0.27 24.00 20.22
CA GLN A 469 0.86 22.98 19.35
C GLN A 469 1.65 21.95 20.16
N ASN A 470 1.41 20.67 19.84
CA ASN A 470 2.13 19.54 20.40
C ASN A 470 3.04 18.89 19.33
N ALA A 471 4.15 18.34 19.79
CA ALA A 471 5.01 17.46 19.03
C ALA A 471 4.82 16.02 19.51
N TYR A 472 5.11 15.09 18.60
CA TYR A 472 4.93 13.65 18.81
C TYR A 472 6.25 12.92 18.58
N ALA A 473 6.53 11.90 19.38
CA ALA A 473 7.70 11.04 19.19
C ALA A 473 7.43 9.60 19.61
N TYR A 474 8.25 8.68 19.11
CA TYR A 474 8.36 7.34 19.69
C TYR A 474 9.56 7.32 20.63
N PHE A 475 9.30 7.13 21.92
CA PHE A 475 10.32 6.92 22.93
C PHE A 475 10.65 5.44 23.05
N TYR A 476 11.93 5.10 23.01
CA TYR A 476 12.43 3.74 23.13
C TYR A 476 13.25 3.64 24.43
N PRO A 477 12.67 3.10 25.53
CA PRO A 477 13.41 2.96 26.78
C PRO A 477 14.55 1.94 26.65
N PRO A 478 15.64 2.07 27.44
CA PRO A 478 16.67 1.03 27.52
C PRO A 478 16.06 -0.32 27.89
N SER A 479 16.34 -1.36 27.10
CA SER A 479 15.77 -2.70 27.27
C SER A 479 16.87 -3.75 27.18
N ASN A 480 17.00 -4.58 28.21
CA ASN A 480 17.88 -5.74 28.22
C ASN A 480 17.39 -6.75 29.28
N PRO A 481 17.22 -8.04 28.94
CA PRO A 481 16.72 -9.04 29.88
C PRO A 481 17.74 -9.42 30.97
N ILE A 482 19.03 -9.16 30.74
CA ILE A 482 20.15 -9.56 31.62
C ILE A 482 20.58 -8.43 32.55
N TYR A 483 20.44 -7.17 32.13
CA TYR A 483 20.98 -6.02 32.84
C TYR A 483 19.91 -5.11 33.46
N GLN A 484 20.31 -4.37 34.49
CA GLN A 484 19.57 -3.26 35.07
C GLN A 484 20.52 -2.11 35.44
N ALA A 485 19.99 -0.89 35.54
CA ALA A 485 20.78 0.28 35.91
C ALA A 485 20.96 0.37 37.44
N PRO A 486 22.03 1.02 37.93
CA PRO A 486 22.16 1.45 39.31
C PRO A 486 21.03 2.39 39.73
N ASP A 487 20.67 2.35 41.01
CA ASP A 487 19.63 3.23 41.56
C ASP A 487 19.99 4.71 41.38
N GLY A 488 19.02 5.50 40.90
CA GLY A 488 19.16 6.95 40.71
C GLY A 488 19.87 7.39 39.43
N GLU A 489 20.45 6.48 38.65
CA GLU A 489 21.04 6.80 37.34
C GLU A 489 19.94 7.03 36.28
N LYS A 490 20.14 8.01 35.38
CA LYS A 490 19.25 8.26 34.24
C LYS A 490 19.96 7.87 32.94
N PRO A 491 19.25 7.29 31.96
CA PRO A 491 19.88 6.88 30.71
C PRO A 491 20.23 8.10 29.84
N PRO A 492 21.33 8.03 29.06
CA PRO A 492 21.55 8.96 27.97
C PRO A 492 20.42 8.82 26.93
N LEU A 493 20.01 9.93 26.34
CA LEU A 493 18.94 9.97 25.34
C LEU A 493 19.51 10.31 23.97
N LEU A 494 19.25 9.46 22.98
CA LEU A 494 19.54 9.75 21.58
C LEU A 494 18.29 10.33 20.91
N LEU A 495 18.32 11.63 20.61
CA LEU A 495 17.27 12.29 19.85
C LEU A 495 17.52 12.10 18.35
N LYS A 496 16.56 11.48 17.65
CA LYS A 496 16.59 11.34 16.19
C LYS A 496 15.46 12.17 15.59
N SER A 497 15.82 13.22 14.86
CA SER A 497 14.88 13.86 13.93
C SER A 497 14.83 12.99 12.67
N HIS A 498 13.65 12.52 12.30
CA HIS A 498 13.48 11.95 10.98
C HIS A 498 13.52 13.11 9.99
N VAL A 499 14.25 12.93 8.91
CA VAL A 499 14.22 13.88 7.81
C VAL A 499 12.92 13.62 7.04
N GLN A 500 12.18 14.67 6.72
CA GLN A 500 11.39 14.69 5.49
C GLN A 500 12.47 14.66 4.40
N GLN A 501 12.61 13.55 3.65
CA GLN A 501 13.75 13.32 2.75
C GLN A 501 14.08 14.60 1.96
N GLU A 502 15.15 15.29 2.34
CA GLU A 502 15.48 16.62 1.81
C GLU A 502 15.85 16.47 0.33
N VAL A 503 15.07 17.10 -0.53
CA VAL A 503 15.59 17.71 -1.75
C VAL A 503 16.49 18.85 -1.28
N PRO A 504 17.78 18.91 -1.64
CA PRO A 504 18.63 20.03 -1.27
C PRO A 504 18.12 21.28 -2.01
N GLN A 505 17.26 22.06 -1.38
CA GLN A 505 17.07 23.44 -1.78
C GLN A 505 18.34 24.19 -1.36
N LEU A 506 19.17 24.53 -2.35
CA LEU A 506 20.22 25.54 -2.23
C LEU A 506 19.59 26.85 -1.77
N ARG A 507 19.51 27.06 -0.45
CA ARG A 507 19.36 28.40 0.11
C ARG A 507 20.75 28.96 0.31
N HIS A 508 21.16 29.81 -0.62
CA HIS A 508 22.21 30.78 -0.36
C HIS A 508 21.80 31.58 0.88
N VAL A 509 22.49 31.34 2.00
CA VAL A 509 22.53 32.26 3.13
C VAL A 509 23.82 33.04 2.95
N GLU A 510 23.72 34.26 2.41
CA GLU A 510 24.81 35.23 2.49
C GLU A 510 25.04 35.58 3.98
N CYS A 511 26.31 35.61 4.38
CA CYS A 511 26.75 36.11 5.70
C CYS A 511 26.68 37.63 5.76
#